data_AF-A0A3A0ESU5-F1
#
_entry.id   AF-A0A3A0ESU5-F1
#
_cell.length_a   1.000
_cell.length_b   1.000
_cell.length_c   1.000
_cell.angle_alpha   90.00
_cell.angle_beta   90.00
_cell.angle_gamma   90.00
#
_symmetry.space_group_name_H-M   'P 1'
#
loop_
_entity.id
_entity.type
_entity.pdbx_description
1 polymer ?
#
loop_
_entity_poly.entity_id
_entity_poly.type
_entity_poly.pdbx_seq_one_letter_code
_entity_poly.pdbx_strand_id
1 'polypeptide(L)'
;MQRGPDPKRPGALDQRRARPRRAGAAIAAALVAAFAVLVALGVHGFSLAAWHDVIDGSAPDEILAGAPRAIRSDDWKMQLPLLLSQGAVEPRFPVVNPSVGLGQNMLLPVEAPVAHWSALLRPTLWGFFLGPDAGLAWLWWSRVLGLFGVWLAVLAVVARGQLGVAAAGSALLVVAPFFQFWSLNGAPHAIAAGTLFLACVGLVRARTRAAIAAAGLALGAAGAWFALTIYPPYQVTLGWLVIALVVGHGLDAHRDLARRPHRALRAAALALAVALALAVVAAFYVAAQDAIEVMRNTVYPGRRISTGGDRNLAEVLNANLGAPLWAESWGPLFNICEAASFWLLSPALLAWLLWRRARGERLDPLTAAIALYAGVLWLYVLVGFPAWLTVPTALGAAPGKRAVIGLGVADAILLVRFAATGARAARAPAALVAAAWLATTAAA
;
A
#
# COMPACT_ATOMS: atom_id res chain seq x y z
N MET A 1 16.50 20.09 56.52
CA MET A 1 16.73 20.64 55.15
C MET A 1 16.40 19.56 54.13
N GLN A 2 15.17 19.52 53.62
CA GLN A 2 14.82 18.68 52.47
C GLN A 2 15.23 19.42 51.20
N ARG A 3 16.20 18.87 50.45
CA ARG A 3 16.61 19.40 49.14
C ARG A 3 15.45 19.18 48.16
N GLY A 4 14.86 20.29 47.69
CA GLY A 4 13.89 20.26 46.60
C GLY A 4 14.51 19.73 45.30
N PRO A 5 13.70 19.17 44.38
CA PRO A 5 14.19 18.59 43.14
C PRO A 5 14.85 19.65 42.25
N ASP A 6 16.09 19.35 41.83
CA ASP A 6 16.93 20.16 40.95
C ASP A 6 16.29 20.34 39.55
N PRO A 7 15.98 21.57 39.10
CA PRO A 7 15.27 21.82 37.85
C PRO A 7 16.10 21.57 36.58
N LYS A 8 17.37 21.14 36.68
CA LYS A 8 18.26 20.94 35.51
C LYS A 8 18.40 19.50 35.01
N ARG A 9 17.75 18.50 35.64
CA ARG A 9 17.74 17.13 35.10
C ARG A 9 16.47 16.89 34.27
N PRO A 10 16.57 16.58 32.97
CA PRO A 10 15.39 16.20 32.19
C PRO A 10 14.74 14.98 32.86
N GLY A 11 13.53 15.17 33.37
CA GLY A 11 12.83 14.15 34.16
C GLY A 11 12.66 12.85 33.38
N ALA A 12 12.59 11.73 34.09
CA ALA A 12 12.47 10.38 33.50
C ALA A 12 11.30 10.24 32.48
N LEU A 13 10.29 11.10 32.55
CA LEU A 13 9.18 11.19 31.59
C LEU A 13 9.60 11.74 30.22
N ASP A 14 10.53 12.71 30.18
CA ASP A 14 11.06 13.27 28.93
C ASP A 14 12.00 12.28 28.22
N GLN A 15 12.80 11.55 28.99
CA GLN A 15 13.66 10.49 28.45
C GLN A 15 12.84 9.34 27.83
N ARG A 16 11.70 8.97 28.45
CA ARG A 16 10.78 7.95 27.92
C ARG A 16 10.07 8.38 26.63
N ARG A 17 9.80 9.68 26.44
CA ARG A 17 9.21 10.23 25.20
C ARG A 17 10.25 10.46 24.08
N ALA A 18 11.50 10.74 24.43
CA ALA A 18 12.59 10.97 23.48
C ALA A 18 13.08 9.67 22.81
N ARG A 19 13.11 8.55 23.53
CA ARG A 19 13.61 7.25 23.04
C ARG A 19 12.89 6.71 21.80
N PRO A 20 11.53 6.65 21.72
CA PRO A 20 10.85 6.18 20.51
C PRO A 20 11.00 7.13 19.31
N ARG A 21 11.15 8.44 19.55
CA ARG A 21 11.41 9.42 18.48
C ARG A 21 12.79 9.25 17.85
N ARG A 22 13.82 9.01 18.67
CA ARG A 22 15.19 8.72 18.21
C ARG A 22 15.25 7.40 17.44
N ALA A 23 14.59 6.36 17.92
CA ALA A 23 14.52 5.07 17.23
C ALA A 23 13.85 5.20 15.85
N GLY A 24 12.73 5.91 15.76
CA GLY A 24 12.06 6.15 14.47
C GLY A 24 12.93 6.93 13.49
N ALA A 25 13.63 7.98 13.95
CA ALA A 25 14.55 8.74 13.10
C ALA A 25 15.75 7.89 12.62
N ALA A 26 16.32 7.06 13.49
CA ALA A 26 17.40 6.16 13.13
C ALA A 26 16.96 5.13 12.08
N ILE A 27 15.77 4.54 12.22
CA ILE A 27 15.21 3.63 11.22
C ILE A 27 15.00 4.35 9.89
N ALA A 28 14.42 5.54 9.89
CA ALA A 28 14.22 6.32 8.67
C ALA A 28 15.55 6.63 7.97
N ALA A 29 16.58 7.05 8.72
CA ALA A 29 17.91 7.29 8.20
C ALA A 29 18.54 6.01 7.62
N ALA A 30 18.40 4.87 8.30
CA ALA A 30 18.90 3.59 7.81
C ALA A 30 18.21 3.16 6.52
N LEU A 31 16.89 3.35 6.40
CA LEU A 31 16.15 3.05 5.16
C LEU A 31 16.60 3.94 4.00
N VAL A 32 16.81 5.23 4.23
CA VAL A 32 17.32 6.17 3.21
C VAL A 32 18.74 5.80 2.79
N ALA A 33 19.62 5.48 3.74
CA ALA A 33 20.98 5.06 3.45
C ALA A 33 21.00 3.74 2.64
N ALA A 34 20.21 2.75 3.06
CA ALA A 34 20.08 1.49 2.33
C ALA A 34 19.54 1.71 0.91
N PHE A 35 18.51 2.54 0.76
CA PHE A 35 17.97 2.90 -0.55
C PHE A 35 19.05 3.53 -1.45
N ALA A 36 19.78 4.53 -0.95
CA ALA A 36 20.82 5.20 -1.72
C ALA A 36 21.94 4.25 -2.15
N VAL A 37 22.40 3.37 -1.25
CA VAL A 37 23.43 2.37 -1.56
C VAL A 37 22.93 1.38 -2.62
N LEU A 38 21.73 0.83 -2.46
CA LEU A 38 21.19 -0.17 -3.39
C LEU A 38 20.92 0.41 -4.78
N VAL A 39 20.47 1.67 -4.86
CA VAL A 39 20.32 2.40 -6.13
C VAL A 39 21.68 2.68 -6.76
N ALA A 40 22.68 3.12 -5.99
CA ALA A 40 24.02 3.38 -6.50
C ALA A 40 24.71 2.12 -7.04
N LEU A 41 24.40 0.95 -6.45
CA LEU A 41 24.88 -0.34 -6.92
C LEU A 41 24.10 -0.90 -8.14
N GLY A 42 22.99 -0.27 -8.54
CA GLY A 42 22.16 -0.75 -9.66
C GLY A 42 21.43 -2.08 -9.41
N VAL A 43 21.36 -2.56 -8.16
CA VAL A 43 20.81 -3.88 -7.84
C VAL A 43 19.28 -3.83 -7.79
N HIS A 44 18.62 -4.80 -8.41
CA HIS A 44 17.16 -4.95 -8.38
C HIS A 44 16.74 -6.42 -8.43
N GLY A 45 15.48 -6.72 -8.08
CA GLY A 45 14.93 -8.08 -8.11
C GLY A 45 14.10 -8.43 -9.35
N PHE A 46 14.10 -7.60 -10.39
CA PHE A 46 13.41 -7.92 -11.65
C PHE A 46 14.08 -9.07 -12.40
N SER A 47 13.27 -9.90 -13.06
CA SER A 47 13.75 -11.01 -13.90
C SER A 47 14.19 -10.56 -15.29
N LEU A 48 15.01 -9.50 -15.38
CA LEU A 48 15.44 -8.93 -16.66
C LEU A 48 16.28 -9.92 -17.48
N ALA A 49 17.06 -10.77 -16.80
CA ALA A 49 17.81 -11.88 -17.38
C ALA A 49 16.97 -12.84 -18.23
N ALA A 50 15.64 -12.89 -18.05
CA ALA A 50 14.74 -13.67 -18.91
C ALA A 50 14.73 -13.19 -20.38
N TRP A 51 15.31 -12.02 -20.68
CA TRP A 51 15.53 -11.56 -22.04
C TRP A 51 16.56 -12.37 -22.81
N HIS A 52 17.57 -12.94 -22.14
CA HIS A 52 18.54 -13.78 -22.81
C HIS A 52 17.86 -14.96 -23.54
N ASP A 53 16.88 -15.59 -22.91
CA ASP A 53 16.10 -16.68 -23.51
C ASP A 53 15.29 -16.26 -24.76
N VAL A 54 15.05 -14.95 -24.95
CA VAL A 54 14.20 -14.42 -26.02
C VAL A 54 15.02 -13.71 -27.12
N ILE A 55 16.14 -13.08 -26.76
CA ILE A 55 16.89 -12.20 -27.65
C ILE A 55 18.06 -12.93 -28.30
N ASP A 56 18.94 -13.57 -27.52
CA ASP A 56 20.24 -14.02 -28.00
C ASP A 56 20.78 -15.35 -27.43
N GLY A 57 20.17 -15.90 -26.40
CA GLY A 57 20.59 -17.13 -25.73
C GLY A 57 21.92 -17.02 -24.96
N SER A 58 22.39 -15.81 -24.66
CA SER A 58 23.63 -15.62 -23.90
C SER A 58 23.47 -15.96 -22.41
N ALA A 59 24.59 -16.21 -21.72
CA ALA A 59 24.58 -16.54 -20.30
C ALA A 59 24.19 -15.32 -19.44
N PRO A 60 23.34 -15.47 -18.41
CA PRO A 60 22.89 -14.37 -17.57
C PRO A 60 23.90 -14.05 -16.45
N ASP A 61 25.08 -13.57 -16.83
CA ASP A 61 26.22 -13.28 -15.93
C ASP A 61 25.93 -12.16 -14.92
N GLU A 62 24.87 -11.38 -15.13
CA GLU A 62 24.42 -10.29 -14.25
C GLU A 62 23.65 -10.75 -13.00
N ILE A 63 23.30 -12.04 -12.89
CA ILE A 63 22.55 -12.57 -11.75
C ILE A 63 23.47 -12.68 -10.52
N LEU A 64 23.18 -11.88 -9.50
CA LEU A 64 23.86 -11.97 -8.20
C LEU A 64 23.34 -13.12 -7.32
N ALA A 65 22.03 -13.38 -7.37
CA ALA A 65 21.38 -14.42 -6.58
C ALA A 65 20.01 -14.80 -7.16
N GLY A 66 19.62 -16.07 -7.01
CA GLY A 66 18.34 -16.59 -7.47
C GLY A 66 18.35 -16.94 -8.96
N ALA A 67 17.17 -16.95 -9.58
CA ALA A 67 16.98 -17.26 -10.99
C ALA A 67 15.83 -16.41 -11.57
N PRO A 68 15.88 -16.07 -12.88
CA PRO A 68 14.81 -15.33 -13.53
C PRO A 68 13.50 -16.13 -13.47
N ARG A 69 12.39 -15.40 -13.26
CA ARG A 69 11.05 -15.97 -13.16
C ARG A 69 10.26 -15.62 -14.41
N ALA A 70 10.23 -16.56 -15.36
CA ALA A 70 9.47 -16.42 -16.61
C ALA A 70 8.00 -16.04 -16.38
N ILE A 71 7.40 -16.53 -15.29
CA ILE A 71 6.01 -16.22 -14.91
C ILE A 71 5.73 -14.72 -14.72
N ARG A 72 6.74 -13.90 -14.44
CA ARG A 72 6.64 -12.43 -14.33
C ARG A 72 6.81 -11.72 -15.67
N SER A 73 6.39 -12.35 -16.78
CA SER A 73 6.48 -11.75 -18.10
C SER A 73 5.73 -10.43 -18.23
N ASP A 74 4.69 -10.19 -17.41
CA ASP A 74 4.05 -8.88 -17.32
C ASP A 74 5.00 -7.77 -16.85
N ASP A 75 6.05 -8.10 -16.10
CA ASP A 75 7.12 -7.16 -15.75
C ASP A 75 8.18 -7.10 -16.85
N TRP A 76 8.94 -8.18 -17.02
CA TRP A 76 10.15 -8.16 -17.83
C TRP A 76 9.86 -8.13 -19.33
N LYS A 77 8.73 -8.68 -19.80
CA LYS A 77 8.35 -8.65 -21.23
C LYS A 77 7.49 -7.45 -21.60
N MET A 78 6.75 -6.86 -20.64
CA MET A 78 5.79 -5.78 -20.91
C MET A 78 6.15 -4.48 -20.21
N GLN A 79 6.08 -4.41 -18.88
CA GLN A 79 6.25 -3.15 -18.14
C GLN A 79 7.66 -2.55 -18.31
N LEU A 80 8.71 -3.30 -17.99
CA LEU A 80 10.08 -2.79 -18.02
C LEU A 80 10.52 -2.29 -19.41
N PRO A 81 10.28 -3.02 -20.52
CA PRO A 81 10.63 -2.48 -21.84
C PRO A 81 9.87 -1.18 -22.18
N LEU A 82 8.61 -1.01 -21.74
CA LEU A 82 7.90 0.27 -21.90
C LEU A 82 8.52 1.41 -21.08
N LEU A 83 9.03 1.12 -19.87
CA LEU A 83 9.68 2.12 -19.02
C LEU A 83 11.06 2.51 -19.58
N LEU A 84 11.83 1.52 -20.06
CA LEU A 84 13.16 1.73 -20.62
C LEU A 84 13.13 2.44 -21.97
N SER A 85 12.13 2.13 -22.82
CA SER A 85 11.99 2.78 -24.13
C SER A 85 11.78 4.29 -24.02
N GLN A 86 11.22 4.79 -22.91
CA GLN A 86 11.08 6.23 -22.67
C GLN A 86 12.43 6.96 -22.67
N GLY A 87 13.48 6.34 -22.14
CA GLY A 87 14.82 6.93 -22.11
C GLY A 87 15.61 6.74 -23.40
N ALA A 88 15.14 5.83 -24.28
CA ALA A 88 15.83 5.44 -25.52
C ALA A 88 15.37 6.21 -26.77
N VAL A 89 14.28 6.97 -26.67
CA VAL A 89 13.76 7.81 -27.76
C VAL A 89 14.23 9.26 -27.62
N GLU A 90 14.26 9.99 -28.74
CA GLU A 90 14.58 11.42 -28.77
C GLU A 90 13.39 12.24 -29.32
N PRO A 91 12.89 13.27 -28.59
CA PRO A 91 13.32 13.70 -27.26
C PRO A 91 12.98 12.68 -26.18
N ARG A 92 13.85 12.55 -25.17
CA ARG A 92 13.68 11.59 -24.05
C ARG A 92 12.41 11.85 -23.23
N PHE A 93 11.84 10.74 -22.74
CA PHE A 93 10.64 10.67 -21.90
C PHE A 93 9.41 11.39 -22.48
N PRO A 94 9.07 11.21 -23.77
CA PRO A 94 7.97 11.94 -24.38
C PRO A 94 6.62 11.49 -23.82
N VAL A 95 5.60 12.36 -23.90
CA VAL A 95 4.22 12.00 -23.56
C VAL A 95 3.67 10.95 -24.52
N VAL A 96 4.02 11.05 -25.81
CA VAL A 96 3.69 10.04 -26.83
C VAL A 96 4.99 9.39 -27.27
N ASN A 97 5.15 8.10 -27.01
CA ASN A 97 6.34 7.34 -27.40
C ASN A 97 6.14 6.73 -28.80
N PRO A 98 6.92 7.18 -29.81
CA PRO A 98 6.78 6.68 -31.19
C PRO A 98 7.33 5.26 -31.39
N SER A 99 8.13 4.74 -30.45
CA SER A 99 8.70 3.38 -30.54
C SER A 99 7.72 2.28 -30.08
N VAL A 100 6.52 2.66 -29.62
CA VAL A 100 5.51 1.72 -29.15
C VAL A 100 4.29 1.78 -30.06
N GLY A 101 4.09 0.73 -30.85
CA GLY A 101 2.99 0.64 -31.81
C GLY A 101 3.03 1.77 -32.84
N LEU A 102 1.93 2.51 -32.98
CA LEU A 102 1.81 3.68 -33.86
C LEU A 102 2.08 5.01 -33.14
N GLY A 103 2.59 4.96 -31.90
CA GLY A 103 2.64 6.09 -30.98
C GLY A 103 1.72 5.86 -29.80
N GLN A 104 2.29 5.54 -28.64
CA GLN A 104 1.52 5.29 -27.42
C GLN A 104 1.62 6.49 -26.47
N ASN A 105 0.47 6.96 -25.94
CA ASN A 105 0.48 7.89 -24.82
C ASN A 105 1.00 7.16 -23.57
N MET A 106 2.00 7.72 -22.89
CA MET A 106 2.70 7.06 -21.78
C MET A 106 2.26 7.59 -20.40
N LEU A 107 1.23 8.43 -20.35
CA LEU A 107 0.54 8.79 -19.11
C LEU A 107 -0.32 7.63 -18.60
N LEU A 108 -0.87 6.82 -19.52
CA LEU A 108 -1.78 5.69 -19.33
C LEU A 108 -1.61 4.68 -20.48
N PRO A 109 -1.85 3.36 -20.28
CA PRO A 109 -2.36 2.74 -19.06
C PRO A 109 -1.26 2.28 -18.10
N VAL A 110 0.00 2.21 -18.55
CA VAL A 110 1.15 1.84 -17.71
C VAL A 110 1.80 3.11 -17.18
N GLU A 111 2.08 3.12 -15.87
CA GLU A 111 2.80 4.23 -15.23
C GLU A 111 4.26 4.27 -15.72
N ALA A 112 4.59 5.23 -16.59
CA ALA A 112 5.93 5.36 -17.20
C ALA A 112 6.60 6.69 -16.86
N PRO A 113 7.95 6.76 -16.89
CA PRO A 113 8.69 8.01 -16.70
C PRO A 113 8.44 8.92 -17.92
N VAL A 114 7.80 10.04 -17.67
CA VAL A 114 7.44 11.05 -18.69
C VAL A 114 8.00 12.41 -18.28
N ALA A 115 8.54 13.17 -19.21
CA ALA A 115 8.93 14.57 -19.02
C ALA A 115 7.68 15.46 -19.00
N HIS A 116 6.86 15.25 -17.96
CA HIS A 116 5.57 15.89 -17.75
C HIS A 116 5.40 16.18 -16.26
N TRP A 117 4.64 17.21 -15.90
CA TRP A 117 4.48 17.64 -14.50
C TRP A 117 3.98 16.53 -13.58
N SER A 118 3.24 15.55 -14.12
CA SER A 118 2.74 14.39 -13.36
C SER A 118 3.86 13.52 -12.80
N ALA A 119 5.07 13.57 -13.37
CA ALA A 119 6.23 12.84 -12.84
C ALA A 119 6.59 13.27 -11.42
N LEU A 120 6.38 14.55 -11.04
CA LEU A 120 6.60 15.04 -9.68
C LEU A 120 5.73 14.34 -8.63
N LEU A 121 4.63 13.72 -9.07
CA LEU A 121 3.67 13.02 -8.23
C LEU A 121 3.75 11.49 -8.42
N ARG A 122 4.83 11.01 -9.05
CA ARG A 122 5.13 9.59 -9.29
C ARG A 122 6.55 9.27 -8.81
N PRO A 123 6.81 9.37 -7.49
CA PRO A 123 8.16 9.28 -6.93
C PRO A 123 8.83 7.92 -7.17
N THR A 124 8.07 6.86 -7.43
CA THR A 124 8.59 5.53 -7.74
C THR A 124 9.31 5.44 -9.09
N LEU A 125 9.17 6.45 -9.96
CA LEU A 125 9.75 6.46 -11.31
C LEU A 125 10.92 7.44 -11.47
N TRP A 126 11.29 8.19 -10.43
CA TRP A 126 12.30 9.24 -10.57
C TRP A 126 13.69 8.74 -10.96
N GLY A 127 14.06 7.53 -10.54
CA GLY A 127 15.36 6.97 -10.88
C GLY A 127 15.59 6.81 -12.39
N PHE A 128 14.54 6.66 -13.20
CA PHE A 128 14.69 6.53 -14.65
C PHE A 128 15.25 7.79 -15.31
N PHE A 129 15.08 8.97 -14.70
CA PHE A 129 15.70 10.21 -15.18
C PHE A 129 17.21 10.28 -14.89
N LEU A 130 17.74 9.37 -14.06
CA LEU A 130 19.17 9.25 -13.78
C LEU A 130 19.88 8.23 -14.70
N GLY A 131 19.10 7.32 -15.31
CA GLY A 131 19.61 6.25 -16.17
C GLY A 131 18.78 4.97 -16.05
N PRO A 132 18.93 4.00 -16.97
CA PRO A 132 18.15 2.76 -16.96
C PRO A 132 18.40 1.92 -15.70
N ASP A 133 19.66 1.67 -15.33
CA ASP A 133 20.02 0.82 -14.19
C ASP A 133 19.58 1.45 -12.86
N ALA A 134 19.86 2.76 -12.70
CA ALA A 134 19.39 3.54 -11.56
C ALA A 134 17.86 3.55 -11.48
N GLY A 135 17.16 3.61 -12.62
CA GLY A 135 15.71 3.53 -12.71
C GLY A 135 15.13 2.21 -12.23
N LEU A 136 15.71 1.09 -12.66
CA LEU A 136 15.29 -0.25 -12.24
C LEU A 136 15.52 -0.47 -10.74
N ALA A 137 16.70 -0.10 -10.23
CA ALA A 137 17.01 -0.20 -8.81
C ALA A 137 16.11 0.72 -7.97
N TRP A 138 15.90 1.96 -8.41
CA TRP A 138 15.01 2.92 -7.75
C TRP A 138 13.57 2.40 -7.69
N LEU A 139 13.05 1.89 -8.81
CA LEU A 139 11.70 1.35 -8.88
C LEU A 139 11.52 0.17 -7.91
N TRP A 140 12.48 -0.77 -7.90
CA TRP A 140 12.44 -1.93 -7.02
C TRP A 140 12.49 -1.52 -5.54
N TRP A 141 13.50 -0.75 -5.14
CA TRP A 141 13.72 -0.42 -3.74
C TRP A 141 12.76 0.62 -3.20
N SER A 142 12.19 1.49 -4.05
CA SER A 142 11.10 2.39 -3.64
C SER A 142 9.84 1.61 -3.31
N ARG A 143 9.55 0.51 -4.02
CA ARG A 143 8.46 -0.41 -3.67
C ARG A 143 8.74 -1.13 -2.36
N VAL A 144 9.92 -1.74 -2.18
CA VAL A 144 10.25 -2.52 -0.98
C VAL A 144 10.38 -1.64 0.26
N LEU A 145 11.30 -0.68 0.25
CA LEU A 145 11.62 0.15 1.42
C LEU A 145 10.55 1.22 1.66
N GLY A 146 9.87 1.69 0.60
CA GLY A 146 8.72 2.58 0.73
C GLY A 146 7.52 1.89 1.38
N LEU A 147 7.22 0.64 0.98
CA LEU A 147 6.17 -0.16 1.61
C LEU A 147 6.48 -0.38 3.09
N PHE A 148 7.72 -0.78 3.41
CA PHE A 148 8.15 -0.93 4.79
C PHE A 148 8.06 0.39 5.58
N GLY A 149 8.67 1.47 5.09
CA GLY A 149 8.78 2.72 5.82
C GLY A 149 7.42 3.38 6.09
N VAL A 150 6.55 3.44 5.08
CA VAL A 150 5.23 4.03 5.22
C VAL A 150 4.34 3.17 6.12
N TRP A 151 4.29 1.85 5.91
CA TRP A 151 3.44 0.99 6.73
C TRP A 151 3.97 0.80 8.15
N LEU A 152 5.28 0.90 8.40
CA LEU A 152 5.81 1.02 9.75
C LEU A 152 5.21 2.24 10.47
N ALA A 153 5.18 3.40 9.81
CA ALA A 153 4.64 4.62 10.39
C ALA A 153 3.11 4.53 10.60
N VAL A 154 2.36 3.99 9.63
CA VAL A 154 0.92 3.74 9.75
C VAL A 154 0.65 2.78 10.92
N LEU A 155 1.33 1.65 10.94
CA LEU A 155 1.15 0.63 11.96
C LEU A 155 1.64 1.08 13.33
N ALA A 156 2.61 2.00 13.42
CA ALA A 156 2.98 2.62 14.68
C ALA A 156 1.87 3.54 15.24
N VAL A 157 1.11 4.22 14.37
CA VAL A 157 -0.10 4.95 14.78
C VAL A 157 -1.15 3.98 15.32
N VAL A 158 -1.41 2.91 14.56
CA VAL A 158 -2.40 1.87 14.88
C VAL A 158 -2.04 1.12 16.16
N ALA A 159 -0.76 0.79 16.37
CA ALA A 159 -0.22 0.08 17.54
C ALA A 159 0.04 0.99 18.76
N ARG A 160 -0.42 2.26 18.72
CA ARG A 160 -0.25 3.25 19.79
C ARG A 160 1.22 3.45 20.20
N GLY A 161 2.12 3.43 19.22
CA GLY A 161 3.56 3.67 19.40
C GLY A 161 4.39 2.44 19.73
N GLN A 162 3.81 1.23 19.76
CA GLN A 162 4.55 -0.02 19.93
C GLN A 162 5.34 -0.38 18.67
N LEU A 163 6.53 0.21 18.54
CA LEU A 163 7.33 0.19 17.33
C LEU A 163 7.76 -1.23 16.90
N GLY A 164 8.04 -2.13 17.85
CA GLY A 164 8.38 -3.53 17.53
C GLY A 164 7.22 -4.29 16.86
N VAL A 165 5.99 -4.14 17.38
CA VAL A 165 4.79 -4.73 16.78
C VAL A 165 4.51 -4.12 15.40
N ALA A 166 4.67 -2.80 15.27
CA ALA A 166 4.52 -2.12 13.99
C ALA A 166 5.56 -2.56 12.96
N ALA A 167 6.82 -2.73 13.36
CA ALA A 167 7.89 -3.22 12.50
C ALA A 167 7.65 -4.66 12.04
N ALA A 168 7.20 -5.54 12.95
CA ALA A 168 6.81 -6.90 12.59
C ALA A 168 5.66 -6.90 11.58
N GLY A 169 4.59 -6.15 11.83
CA GLY A 169 3.46 -6.04 10.90
C GLY A 169 3.85 -5.45 9.54
N SER A 170 4.76 -4.46 9.53
CA SER A 170 5.24 -3.88 8.28
C SER A 170 6.16 -4.84 7.51
N ALA A 171 6.98 -5.62 8.21
CA ALA A 171 7.80 -6.66 7.59
C ALA A 171 6.91 -7.75 6.98
N LEU A 172 5.85 -8.17 7.68
CA LEU A 172 4.85 -9.13 7.17
C LEU A 172 4.18 -8.63 5.89
N LEU A 173 3.84 -7.34 5.81
CA LEU A 173 3.35 -6.75 4.56
C LEU A 173 4.38 -6.82 3.44
N VAL A 174 5.65 -6.49 3.69
CA VAL A 174 6.68 -6.55 2.65
C VAL A 174 6.86 -7.96 2.11
N VAL A 175 6.94 -8.95 2.98
CA VAL A 175 7.16 -10.35 2.58
C VAL A 175 5.89 -11.04 2.09
N ALA A 176 4.78 -10.31 1.91
CA ALA A 176 3.52 -10.88 1.44
C ALA A 176 3.67 -11.63 0.13
N PRO A 177 3.19 -12.89 0.03
CA PRO A 177 3.12 -13.58 -1.25
C PRO A 177 2.50 -12.69 -2.32
N PHE A 178 1.39 -12.01 -2.01
CA PHE A 178 0.75 -11.06 -2.92
C PHE A 178 1.72 -9.99 -3.45
N PHE A 179 2.51 -9.35 -2.59
CA PHE A 179 3.46 -8.34 -3.05
C PHE A 179 4.67 -8.97 -3.72
N GLN A 180 5.27 -10.03 -3.16
CA GLN A 180 6.48 -10.65 -3.66
C GLN A 180 6.29 -11.33 -5.03
N PHE A 181 5.23 -12.13 -5.19
CA PHE A 181 4.95 -12.82 -6.46
C PHE A 181 4.37 -11.91 -7.54
N TRP A 182 4.09 -10.64 -7.24
CA TRP A 182 3.77 -9.60 -8.22
C TRP A 182 4.88 -8.55 -8.35
N SER A 183 6.13 -8.87 -7.97
CA SER A 183 7.28 -7.94 -8.05
C SER A 183 7.01 -6.58 -7.41
N LEU A 184 6.23 -6.61 -6.32
CA LEU A 184 5.73 -5.47 -5.57
C LEU A 184 4.96 -4.44 -6.43
N ASN A 185 4.37 -4.82 -7.56
CA ASN A 185 3.58 -3.92 -8.41
C ASN A 185 2.39 -3.28 -7.68
N GLY A 186 1.81 -3.98 -6.69
CA GLY A 186 0.75 -3.42 -5.85
C GLY A 186 1.25 -2.41 -4.81
N ALA A 187 2.55 -2.38 -4.52
CA ALA A 187 3.11 -1.60 -3.40
C ALA A 187 2.90 -0.08 -3.56
N PRO A 188 3.10 0.56 -4.73
CA PRO A 188 2.89 2.00 -4.89
C PRO A 188 1.49 2.46 -4.44
N HIS A 189 0.45 1.68 -4.72
CA HIS A 189 -0.92 2.00 -4.30
C HIS A 189 -1.08 1.92 -2.77
N ALA A 190 -0.53 0.87 -2.15
CA ALA A 190 -0.55 0.73 -0.69
C ALA A 190 0.29 1.80 0.01
N ILE A 191 1.43 2.19 -0.57
CA ILE A 191 2.30 3.27 -0.07
C ILE A 191 1.56 4.60 -0.16
N ALA A 192 0.94 4.91 -1.31
CA ALA A 192 0.18 6.15 -1.48
C ALA A 192 -1.02 6.21 -0.52
N ALA A 193 -1.75 5.10 -0.33
CA ALA A 193 -2.84 5.00 0.65
C ALA A 193 -2.35 5.24 2.09
N GLY A 194 -1.25 4.61 2.49
CA GLY A 194 -0.64 4.80 3.80
C GLY A 194 -0.15 6.23 4.03
N THR A 195 0.48 6.83 3.01
CA THR A 195 0.96 8.23 3.03
C THR A 195 -0.22 9.20 3.19
N LEU A 196 -1.32 8.96 2.46
CA LEU A 196 -2.56 9.72 2.56
C LEU A 196 -3.12 9.69 3.99
N PHE A 197 -3.21 8.51 4.60
CA PHE A 197 -3.63 8.37 6.00
C PHE A 197 -2.66 9.09 6.96
N LEU A 198 -1.35 8.95 6.78
CA LEU A 198 -0.34 9.62 7.61
C LEU A 198 -0.42 11.14 7.51
N ALA A 199 -0.70 11.69 6.33
CA ALA A 199 -0.90 13.13 6.15
C ALA A 199 -2.15 13.62 6.90
N CYS A 200 -3.26 12.86 6.86
CA CYS A 200 -4.43 13.12 7.69
C CYS A 200 -4.09 13.12 9.19
N VAL A 201 -3.36 12.09 9.66
CA VAL A 201 -2.89 12.01 11.05
C VAL A 201 -1.98 13.19 11.41
N GLY A 202 -1.10 13.59 10.49
CA GLY A 202 -0.22 14.75 10.62
C GLY A 202 -1.01 16.04 10.82
N LEU A 203 -2.05 16.26 10.01
CA LEU A 203 -2.92 17.42 10.09
C LEU A 203 -3.68 17.48 11.43
N VAL A 204 -4.19 16.33 11.89
CA VAL A 204 -4.83 16.19 13.21
C VAL A 204 -3.85 16.49 14.34
N ARG A 205 -2.61 15.99 14.26
CA ARG A 205 -1.61 16.09 15.32
C ARG A 205 -0.87 17.43 15.37
N ALA A 206 -0.79 18.14 14.25
CA ALA A 206 -0.07 19.41 14.11
C ALA A 206 -0.45 20.43 15.20
N ARG A 207 0.55 21.15 15.73
CA ARG A 207 0.40 22.12 16.83
C ARG A 207 0.62 23.56 16.39
N THR A 208 1.51 23.79 15.41
CA THR A 208 1.85 25.12 14.90
C THR A 208 1.15 25.37 13.55
N ARG A 209 0.99 26.64 13.17
CA ARG A 209 0.44 27.02 11.86
C ARG A 209 1.26 26.45 10.70
N ALA A 210 2.59 26.51 10.81
CA ALA A 210 3.51 25.93 9.83
C ALA A 210 3.33 24.41 9.69
N ALA A 211 3.21 23.69 10.82
CA ALA A 211 2.96 22.24 10.79
C ALA A 211 1.59 21.89 10.19
N ILE A 212 0.56 22.72 10.40
CA ILE A 212 -0.75 22.54 9.78
C ILE A 212 -0.65 22.75 8.27
N ALA A 213 0.02 23.82 7.82
CA ALA A 213 0.23 24.10 6.40
C ALA A 213 1.03 22.99 5.71
N ALA A 214 2.14 22.55 6.31
CA ALA A 214 2.95 21.45 5.81
C ALA A 214 2.15 20.14 5.72
N ALA A 215 1.33 19.83 6.73
CA ALA A 215 0.47 18.65 6.70
C ALA A 215 -0.63 18.76 5.63
N GLY A 216 -1.19 19.95 5.40
CA GLY A 216 -2.15 20.19 4.32
C GLY A 216 -1.54 20.02 2.93
N LEU A 217 -0.33 20.55 2.71
CA LEU A 217 0.42 20.35 1.46
C LEU A 217 0.76 18.88 1.24
N ALA A 218 1.26 18.20 2.29
CA ALA A 218 1.52 16.76 2.24
C ALA A 218 0.26 15.95 1.94
N LEU A 219 -0.90 16.37 2.48
CA LEU A 219 -2.18 15.72 2.23
C LEU A 219 -2.62 15.88 0.77
N GLY A 220 -2.50 17.09 0.20
CA GLY A 220 -2.79 17.35 -1.21
C GLY A 220 -1.88 16.54 -2.13
N ALA A 221 -0.57 16.54 -1.85
CA ALA A 221 0.41 15.77 -2.62
C ALA A 221 0.17 14.25 -2.53
N ALA A 222 -0.12 13.73 -1.33
CA ALA A 222 -0.42 12.31 -1.15
C ALA A 222 -1.73 11.90 -1.82
N GLY A 223 -2.77 12.74 -1.76
CA GLY A 223 -4.03 12.51 -2.47
C GLY A 223 -3.86 12.52 -3.98
N ALA A 224 -3.06 13.45 -4.50
CA ALA A 224 -2.72 13.54 -5.91
C ALA A 224 -1.89 12.33 -6.38
N TRP A 225 -0.88 11.92 -5.61
CA TRP A 225 -0.12 10.69 -5.90
C TRP A 225 -1.03 9.46 -5.90
N PHE A 226 -1.87 9.29 -4.88
CA PHE A 226 -2.83 8.18 -4.80
C PHE A 226 -3.75 8.13 -6.02
N ALA A 227 -4.22 9.28 -6.50
CA ALA A 227 -5.04 9.35 -7.71
C ALA A 227 -4.27 8.98 -8.99
N LEU A 228 -2.99 9.39 -9.09
CA LEU A 228 -2.15 9.21 -10.28
C LEU A 228 -1.47 7.85 -10.41
N THR A 229 -1.45 7.01 -9.36
CA THR A 229 -1.10 5.58 -9.43
C THR A 229 -2.23 4.79 -10.09
N ILE A 230 -2.64 5.15 -11.31
CA ILE A 230 -3.93 4.74 -11.90
C ILE A 230 -4.02 3.23 -12.06
N TYR A 231 -4.76 2.59 -11.15
CA TYR A 231 -5.19 1.21 -11.20
C TYR A 231 -6.43 1.07 -10.29
N PRO A 232 -7.63 1.38 -10.81
CA PRO A 232 -8.87 1.41 -10.03
C PRO A 232 -9.12 0.18 -9.15
N PRO A 233 -8.80 -1.07 -9.57
CA PRO A 233 -9.01 -2.23 -8.73
C PRO A 233 -8.30 -2.17 -7.36
N TYR A 234 -7.09 -1.62 -7.29
CA TYR A 234 -6.38 -1.45 -6.02
C TYR A 234 -6.74 -0.13 -5.34
N GLN A 235 -6.89 0.95 -6.11
CA GLN A 235 -7.22 2.27 -5.58
C GLN A 235 -8.57 2.30 -4.86
N VAL A 236 -9.62 1.69 -5.43
CA VAL A 236 -10.96 1.71 -4.81
C VAL A 236 -10.95 1.00 -3.46
N THR A 237 -10.36 -0.19 -3.40
CA THR A 237 -10.36 -1.00 -2.17
C THR A 237 -9.48 -0.37 -1.09
N LEU A 238 -8.30 0.15 -1.44
CA LEU A 238 -7.45 0.88 -0.52
C LEU A 238 -8.03 2.25 -0.14
N GLY A 239 -8.77 2.91 -1.02
CA GLY A 239 -9.44 4.18 -0.74
C GLY A 239 -10.50 4.04 0.35
N TRP A 240 -11.33 2.98 0.27
CA TRP A 240 -12.26 2.63 1.34
C TRP A 240 -11.55 2.27 2.66
N LEU A 241 -10.38 1.63 2.60
CA LEU A 241 -9.56 1.38 3.79
C LEU A 241 -9.06 2.69 4.41
N VAL A 242 -8.57 3.63 3.59
CA VAL A 242 -8.16 4.96 4.07
C VAL A 242 -9.33 5.68 4.72
N ILE A 243 -10.53 5.64 4.13
CA ILE A 243 -11.74 6.21 4.73
C ILE A 243 -12.00 5.58 6.10
N ALA A 244 -11.98 4.25 6.21
CA ALA A 244 -12.17 3.55 7.49
C ALA A 244 -11.13 3.96 8.54
N LEU A 245 -9.85 4.07 8.14
CA LEU A 245 -8.76 4.51 9.01
C LEU A 245 -8.91 5.97 9.46
N VAL A 246 -9.25 6.88 8.55
CA VAL A 246 -9.45 8.31 8.85
C VAL A 246 -10.66 8.51 9.76
N VAL A 247 -11.79 7.88 9.45
CA VAL A 247 -13.02 7.94 10.26
C VAL A 247 -12.76 7.34 11.63
N GLY A 248 -12.22 6.13 11.71
CA GLY A 248 -11.91 5.46 12.96
C GLY A 248 -10.94 6.25 13.84
N HIS A 249 -9.85 6.77 13.25
CA HIS A 249 -8.89 7.59 13.97
C HIS A 249 -9.47 8.95 14.40
N GLY A 250 -10.28 9.57 13.55
CA GLY A 250 -10.94 10.84 13.83
C GLY A 250 -11.95 10.72 14.98
N LEU A 251 -12.74 9.63 14.99
CA LEU A 251 -13.65 9.30 16.08
C LEU A 251 -12.91 9.00 17.38
N ASP A 252 -11.78 8.29 17.35
CA ASP A 252 -10.94 8.10 18.54
C ASP A 252 -10.41 9.43 19.08
N ALA A 253 -10.02 10.35 18.19
CA ALA A 253 -9.39 11.61 18.54
C ALA A 253 -10.38 12.80 18.70
N HIS A 254 -11.69 12.62 18.53
CA HIS A 254 -12.64 13.72 18.36
C HIS A 254 -12.63 14.76 19.50
N ARG A 255 -12.52 14.30 20.75
CA ARG A 255 -12.47 15.18 21.94
C ARG A 255 -11.21 16.01 21.97
N ASP A 256 -10.09 15.40 21.60
CA ASP A 256 -8.80 16.08 21.53
C ASP A 256 -8.77 17.07 20.37
N LEU A 257 -9.37 16.71 19.24
CA LEU A 257 -9.56 17.53 18.04
C LEU A 257 -10.38 18.79 18.33
N ALA A 258 -11.48 18.66 19.06
CA ALA A 258 -12.33 19.79 19.46
C ALA A 258 -11.56 20.84 20.28
N ARG A 259 -10.54 20.40 21.03
CA ARG A 259 -9.68 21.24 21.87
C ARG A 259 -8.43 21.77 21.15
N ARG A 260 -8.20 21.42 19.87
CA ARG A 260 -6.99 21.86 19.14
C ARG A 260 -7.09 23.35 18.73
N PRO A 261 -6.01 24.14 18.89
CA PRO A 261 -5.97 25.52 18.41
C PRO A 261 -5.91 25.57 16.89
N HIS A 262 -6.43 26.63 16.23
CA HIS A 262 -6.43 26.82 14.77
C HIS A 262 -7.34 25.86 13.98
N ARG A 263 -8.59 25.66 14.42
CA ARG A 263 -9.57 24.79 13.74
C ARG A 263 -9.89 25.26 12.31
N ALA A 264 -10.14 26.56 12.14
CA ALA A 264 -10.40 27.16 10.82
C ALA A 264 -9.25 26.92 9.84
N LEU A 265 -7.99 27.07 10.30
CA LEU A 265 -6.82 26.80 9.47
C LEU A 265 -6.71 25.32 9.06
N ARG A 266 -7.06 24.36 9.94
CA ARG A 266 -7.09 22.94 9.56
C ARG A 266 -8.18 22.64 8.55
N ALA A 267 -9.37 23.23 8.72
CA ALA A 267 -10.45 23.09 7.75
C ALA A 267 -10.05 23.67 6.38
N ALA A 268 -9.43 24.86 6.37
CA ALA A 268 -8.89 25.47 5.17
C ALA A 268 -7.78 24.62 4.52
N ALA A 269 -6.85 24.08 5.32
CA ALA A 269 -5.79 23.20 4.84
C ALA A 269 -6.35 21.90 4.23
N LEU A 270 -7.39 21.32 4.84
CA LEU A 270 -8.08 20.15 4.29
C LEU A 270 -8.79 20.49 2.97
N ALA A 271 -9.55 21.61 2.93
CA ALA A 271 -10.24 22.05 1.73
C ALA A 271 -9.27 22.33 0.58
N LEU A 272 -8.14 23.00 0.88
CA LEU A 272 -7.08 23.26 -0.09
C LEU A 272 -6.42 21.97 -0.57
N ALA A 273 -6.19 21.00 0.31
CA ALA A 273 -5.63 19.71 -0.07
C ALA A 273 -6.55 18.95 -1.04
N VAL A 274 -7.86 18.94 -0.78
CA VAL A 274 -8.87 18.35 -1.68
C VAL A 274 -8.91 19.09 -2.99
N ALA A 275 -8.94 20.42 -2.97
CA ALA A 275 -8.94 21.24 -4.18
C ALA A 275 -7.68 21.01 -5.04
N LEU A 276 -6.50 20.91 -4.41
CA LEU A 276 -5.25 20.60 -5.09
C LEU A 276 -5.28 19.22 -5.75
N ALA A 277 -5.74 18.19 -5.02
CA ALA A 277 -5.85 16.84 -5.57
C ALA A 277 -6.83 16.80 -6.76
N LEU A 278 -7.98 17.46 -6.65
CA LEU A 278 -8.96 17.57 -7.75
C LEU A 278 -8.39 18.34 -8.95
N ALA A 279 -7.67 19.44 -8.72
CA ALA A 279 -7.04 20.21 -9.78
C ALA A 279 -5.98 19.37 -10.52
N VAL A 280 -5.18 18.59 -9.79
CA VAL A 280 -4.23 17.65 -10.39
C VAL A 280 -4.95 16.59 -11.23
N VAL A 281 -6.02 15.99 -10.71
CA VAL A 281 -6.78 14.98 -11.46
C VAL A 281 -7.39 15.59 -12.72
N ALA A 282 -7.97 16.79 -12.63
CA ALA A 282 -8.52 17.50 -13.78
C ALA A 282 -7.44 17.83 -14.82
N ALA A 283 -6.29 18.36 -14.40
CA ALA A 283 -5.17 18.64 -15.28
C ALA A 283 -4.63 17.36 -15.97
N PHE A 284 -4.55 16.26 -15.21
CA PHE A 284 -4.13 14.97 -15.76
C PHE A 284 -5.14 14.43 -16.76
N TYR A 285 -6.43 14.53 -16.46
CA TYR A 285 -7.50 14.12 -17.36
C TYR A 285 -7.40 14.86 -18.70
N VAL A 286 -7.23 16.18 -18.68
CA VAL A 286 -7.06 17.00 -19.89
C VAL A 286 -5.84 16.53 -20.70
N ALA A 287 -4.71 16.26 -20.03
CA ALA A 287 -3.48 15.81 -20.69
C ALA A 287 -3.59 14.39 -21.28
N ALA A 288 -4.47 13.54 -20.75
CA ALA A 288 -4.61 12.15 -21.14
C ALA A 288 -5.97 11.81 -21.76
N GLN A 289 -6.77 12.82 -22.14
CA GLN A 289 -8.19 12.66 -22.51
C GLN A 289 -8.40 11.65 -23.63
N ASP A 290 -7.61 11.72 -24.71
CA ASP A 290 -7.76 10.84 -25.87
C ASP A 290 -7.48 9.39 -25.49
N ALA A 291 -6.43 9.16 -24.69
CA ALA A 291 -6.07 7.83 -24.19
C ALA A 291 -7.14 7.29 -23.23
N ILE A 292 -7.71 8.15 -22.37
CA ILE A 292 -8.80 7.79 -21.46
C ILE A 292 -10.06 7.41 -22.25
N GLU A 293 -10.40 8.15 -23.30
CA GLU A 293 -11.58 7.88 -24.11
C GLU A 293 -11.45 6.57 -24.88
N VAL A 294 -10.30 6.32 -25.50
CA VAL A 294 -10.00 5.04 -26.16
C VAL A 294 -10.11 3.90 -25.14
N MET A 295 -9.46 4.03 -23.98
CA MET A 295 -9.48 3.02 -22.94
C MET A 295 -10.90 2.76 -22.40
N ARG A 296 -11.71 3.81 -22.18
CA ARG A 296 -13.09 3.71 -21.69
C ARG A 296 -14.00 2.94 -22.66
N ASN A 297 -13.71 3.01 -23.96
CA ASN A 297 -14.49 2.33 -25.00
C ASN A 297 -14.09 0.87 -25.23
N THR A 298 -13.03 0.38 -24.58
CA THR A 298 -12.64 -1.04 -24.62
C THR A 298 -13.54 -1.94 -23.77
N VAL A 299 -13.61 -3.23 -24.11
CA VAL A 299 -14.26 -4.25 -23.26
C VAL A 299 -13.54 -4.37 -21.90
N TYR A 300 -12.20 -4.43 -21.93
CA TYR A 300 -11.35 -4.37 -20.75
C TYR A 300 -10.22 -3.35 -20.97
N PRO A 301 -10.00 -2.40 -20.03
CA PRO A 301 -10.68 -2.24 -18.75
C PRO A 301 -11.96 -1.38 -18.77
N GLY A 302 -12.32 -0.77 -19.89
CA GLY A 302 -13.31 0.32 -19.95
C GLY A 302 -14.74 -0.03 -19.51
N ARG A 303 -15.41 -0.91 -20.24
CA ARG A 303 -16.85 -1.23 -20.04
C ARG A 303 -17.12 -2.25 -18.93
N ARG A 304 -16.08 -2.71 -18.22
CA ARG A 304 -16.22 -3.78 -17.22
C ARG A 304 -16.76 -3.24 -15.90
N ILE A 305 -17.87 -3.81 -15.43
CA ILE A 305 -18.39 -3.62 -14.07
C ILE A 305 -18.38 -4.97 -13.36
N SER A 306 -17.76 -5.03 -12.18
CA SER A 306 -17.72 -6.23 -11.33
C SER A 306 -18.75 -6.15 -10.21
N THR A 307 -19.44 -7.26 -9.96
CA THR A 307 -20.31 -7.44 -8.80
C THR A 307 -19.59 -8.10 -7.62
N GLY A 308 -18.30 -8.45 -7.73
CA GLY A 308 -17.62 -9.31 -6.75
C GLY A 308 -18.16 -10.75 -6.79
N GLY A 309 -17.93 -11.52 -5.73
CA GLY A 309 -18.33 -12.93 -5.65
C GLY A 309 -17.54 -13.87 -6.58
N ASP A 310 -16.44 -13.38 -7.17
CA ASP A 310 -15.57 -14.10 -8.11
C ASP A 310 -14.44 -14.88 -7.41
N ARG A 311 -14.50 -15.03 -6.08
CA ARG A 311 -13.57 -15.85 -5.31
C ARG A 311 -14.30 -16.64 -4.23
N ASN A 312 -13.98 -17.91 -4.08
CA ASN A 312 -14.42 -18.70 -2.93
C ASN A 312 -13.44 -18.60 -1.75
N LEU A 313 -13.85 -19.07 -0.56
CA LEU A 313 -13.04 -18.96 0.66
C LEU A 313 -11.66 -19.62 0.52
N ALA A 314 -11.60 -20.80 -0.11
CA ALA A 314 -10.35 -21.51 -0.33
C ALA A 314 -9.41 -20.68 -1.22
N GLU A 315 -9.91 -20.09 -2.31
CA GLU A 315 -9.12 -19.28 -3.23
C GLU A 315 -8.59 -17.97 -2.62
N VAL A 316 -9.32 -17.36 -1.68
CA VAL A 316 -8.85 -16.14 -0.99
C VAL A 316 -7.79 -16.49 0.05
N LEU A 317 -7.98 -17.59 0.78
CA LEU A 317 -7.04 -18.08 1.79
C LEU A 317 -5.84 -18.82 1.19
N ASN A 318 -5.88 -19.22 -0.09
CA ASN A 318 -4.78 -19.93 -0.73
C ASN A 318 -3.53 -19.05 -0.89
N ALA A 319 -2.37 -19.69 -0.93
CA ALA A 319 -1.04 -19.08 -0.96
C ALA A 319 -0.76 -18.12 0.21
N ASN A 320 -1.44 -18.31 1.34
CA ASN A 320 -0.95 -17.84 2.62
C ASN A 320 0.23 -18.76 3.05
N LEU A 321 1.18 -18.23 3.83
CA LEU A 321 2.03 -19.08 4.69
C LEU A 321 2.94 -20.12 4.02
N GLY A 322 3.52 -19.80 2.85
CA GLY A 322 4.62 -20.60 2.29
C GLY A 322 4.20 -21.78 1.40
N ALA A 323 2.91 -22.00 1.15
CA ALA A 323 2.44 -22.89 0.08
C ALA A 323 3.17 -22.66 -1.27
N PRO A 324 3.52 -21.42 -1.66
CA PRO A 324 4.35 -21.17 -2.85
C PRO A 324 5.77 -21.74 -2.86
N LEU A 325 6.28 -22.20 -1.71
CA LEU A 325 7.59 -22.84 -1.59
C LEU A 325 7.54 -24.34 -1.85
N TRP A 326 6.35 -24.96 -1.80
CA TRP A 326 6.19 -26.42 -1.84
C TRP A 326 5.14 -26.92 -2.84
N ALA A 327 4.28 -26.03 -3.36
CA ALA A 327 3.25 -26.40 -4.31
C ALA A 327 3.85 -26.70 -5.69
N GLU A 328 3.66 -27.94 -6.16
CA GLU A 328 4.07 -28.38 -7.50
C GLU A 328 3.06 -27.96 -8.59
N SER A 329 1.81 -27.66 -8.21
CA SER A 329 0.78 -27.15 -9.12
C SER A 329 -0.12 -26.11 -8.43
N TRP A 330 -0.70 -25.22 -9.23
CA TRP A 330 -1.55 -24.11 -8.76
C TRP A 330 -3.05 -24.33 -9.01
N GLY A 331 -3.40 -25.50 -9.56
CA GLY A 331 -4.79 -25.92 -9.81
C GLY A 331 -5.67 -24.80 -10.43
N PRO A 332 -6.88 -24.55 -9.90
CA PRO A 332 -7.82 -23.56 -10.44
C PRO A 332 -7.33 -22.11 -10.31
N LEU A 333 -6.28 -21.84 -9.52
CA LEU A 333 -5.72 -20.51 -9.35
C LEU A 333 -4.74 -20.12 -10.45
N PHE A 334 -4.59 -20.95 -11.48
CA PHE A 334 -3.85 -20.70 -12.72
C PHE A 334 -2.34 -20.66 -12.55
N ASN A 335 -1.81 -19.78 -11.70
CA ASN A 335 -0.38 -19.69 -11.41
C ASN A 335 -0.12 -19.12 -9.99
N ILE A 336 1.15 -19.17 -9.59
CA ILE A 336 1.65 -18.66 -8.30
C ILE A 336 1.27 -17.21 -8.03
N CYS A 337 1.24 -16.34 -9.04
CA CYS A 337 0.92 -14.93 -8.89
C CYS A 337 -0.58 -14.72 -8.63
N GLU A 338 -1.46 -15.38 -9.39
CA GLU A 338 -2.91 -15.27 -9.22
C GLU A 338 -3.40 -16.00 -7.95
N ALA A 339 -2.64 -17.00 -7.47
CA ALA A 339 -2.84 -17.64 -6.19
C ALA A 339 -2.34 -16.78 -5.02
N ALA A 340 -1.25 -16.02 -5.21
CA ALA A 340 -0.58 -15.28 -4.15
C ALA A 340 -1.51 -14.35 -3.38
N SER A 341 -1.54 -14.54 -2.05
CA SER A 341 -2.42 -13.82 -1.15
C SER A 341 -1.67 -13.25 0.05
N PHE A 342 -2.40 -12.88 1.10
CA PHE A 342 -1.90 -12.46 2.40
C PHE A 342 -2.13 -13.56 3.44
N TRP A 343 -1.75 -13.32 4.70
CA TRP A 343 -1.92 -14.26 5.81
C TRP A 343 -3.40 -14.47 6.13
N LEU A 344 -4.19 -13.40 6.01
CA LEU A 344 -5.65 -13.39 6.07
C LEU A 344 -6.21 -14.04 7.34
N LEU A 345 -5.68 -13.63 8.50
CA LEU A 345 -6.19 -14.02 9.81
C LEU A 345 -7.49 -13.29 10.19
N SER A 346 -7.89 -12.33 9.36
CA SER A 346 -9.04 -11.45 9.58
C SER A 346 -10.34 -12.19 9.85
N PRO A 347 -10.71 -13.35 9.26
CA PRO A 347 -11.92 -14.08 9.68
C PRO A 347 -11.90 -14.45 11.17
N ALA A 348 -10.77 -14.98 11.65
CA ALA A 348 -10.60 -15.32 13.07
C ALA A 348 -10.56 -14.07 13.97
N LEU A 349 -9.90 -13.01 13.51
CA LEU A 349 -9.85 -11.73 14.24
C LEU A 349 -11.23 -11.07 14.32
N LEU A 350 -12.03 -11.12 13.25
CA LEU A 350 -13.39 -10.61 13.21
C LEU A 350 -14.30 -11.42 14.14
N ALA A 351 -14.23 -12.76 14.12
CA ALA A 351 -14.95 -13.62 15.05
C ALA A 351 -14.59 -13.30 16.52
N TRP A 352 -13.30 -13.10 16.81
CA TRP A 352 -12.84 -12.69 18.15
C TRP A 352 -13.40 -11.32 18.57
N LEU A 353 -13.44 -10.34 17.67
CA LEU A 353 -14.01 -9.02 17.94
C LEU A 353 -15.52 -9.09 18.20
N LEU A 354 -16.25 -9.90 17.43
CA LEU A 354 -17.68 -10.14 17.63
C LEU A 354 -17.94 -10.82 18.98
N TRP A 355 -17.14 -11.83 19.35
CA TRP A 355 -17.23 -12.48 20.66
C TRP A 355 -17.02 -11.50 21.80
N ARG A 356 -15.99 -10.64 21.73
CA ARG A 356 -15.77 -9.57 22.72
C ARG A 356 -16.98 -8.65 22.84
N ARG A 357 -17.56 -8.27 21.69
CA ARG A 357 -18.74 -7.39 21.66
C ARG A 357 -19.97 -8.06 22.26
N ALA A 358 -20.15 -9.37 22.05
CA ALA A 358 -21.20 -10.18 22.65
C ALA A 358 -21.05 -10.30 24.18
N ARG A 359 -19.81 -10.27 24.70
CA ARG A 359 -19.53 -10.15 26.14
C ARG A 359 -19.69 -8.73 26.71
N GLY A 360 -20.21 -7.80 25.93
CA GLY A 360 -20.42 -6.40 26.36
C GLY A 360 -19.16 -5.53 26.32
N GLU A 361 -18.03 -6.03 25.82
CA GLU A 361 -16.82 -5.22 25.68
C GLU A 361 -17.00 -4.15 24.59
N ARG A 362 -16.56 -2.93 24.89
CA ARG A 362 -16.56 -1.83 23.91
C ARG A 362 -15.30 -1.91 23.06
N LEU A 363 -15.50 -1.96 21.75
CA LEU A 363 -14.40 -1.81 20.79
C LEU A 363 -14.11 -0.32 20.60
N ASP A 364 -12.82 0.03 20.50
CA ASP A 364 -12.47 1.40 20.13
C ASP A 364 -12.88 1.69 18.66
N PRO A 365 -13.33 2.93 18.36
CA PRO A 365 -13.76 3.33 17.03
C PRO A 365 -12.83 2.95 15.88
N LEU A 366 -11.50 3.06 16.05
CA LEU A 366 -10.55 2.66 15.00
C LEU A 366 -10.63 1.16 14.70
N THR A 367 -10.56 0.32 15.73
CA THR A 367 -10.69 -1.14 15.56
C THR A 367 -12.05 -1.51 14.95
N ALA A 368 -13.14 -0.86 15.38
CA ALA A 368 -14.48 -1.12 14.85
C ALA A 368 -14.60 -0.74 13.36
N ALA A 369 -14.04 0.40 12.95
CA ALA A 369 -14.08 0.85 11.56
C ALA A 369 -13.30 -0.09 10.62
N ILE A 370 -12.11 -0.54 11.03
CA ILE A 370 -11.31 -1.50 10.25
C ILE A 370 -12.01 -2.86 10.18
N ALA A 371 -12.61 -3.31 11.28
CA ALA A 371 -13.36 -4.57 11.30
C ALA A 371 -14.59 -4.53 10.39
N LEU A 372 -15.32 -3.41 10.39
CA LEU A 372 -16.44 -3.19 9.48
C LEU A 372 -15.97 -3.22 8.02
N TYR A 373 -14.91 -2.49 7.69
CA TYR A 373 -14.31 -2.52 6.35
C TYR A 373 -13.93 -3.93 5.92
N ALA A 374 -13.19 -4.67 6.76
CA ALA A 374 -12.76 -6.02 6.45
C ALA A 374 -13.95 -6.96 6.25
N GLY A 375 -14.98 -6.88 7.12
CA GLY A 375 -16.20 -7.68 6.98
C GLY A 375 -16.97 -7.38 5.69
N VAL A 376 -17.13 -6.10 5.33
CA VAL A 376 -17.78 -5.69 4.08
C VAL A 376 -17.01 -6.19 2.87
N LEU A 377 -15.67 -6.10 2.88
CA LEU A 377 -14.86 -6.53 1.76
C LEU A 377 -14.80 -8.07 1.64
N TRP A 378 -14.86 -8.80 2.76
CA TRP A 378 -15.04 -10.25 2.75
C TRP A 378 -16.36 -10.65 2.10
N LEU A 379 -17.46 -9.98 2.46
CA LEU A 379 -18.77 -10.21 1.82
C LEU A 379 -18.72 -9.90 0.32
N TYR A 380 -18.10 -8.77 -0.06
CA TYR A 380 -17.95 -8.41 -1.47
C TYR A 380 -17.16 -9.46 -2.26
N VAL A 381 -16.04 -9.94 -1.72
CA VAL A 381 -15.19 -10.92 -2.41
C VAL A 381 -15.85 -12.29 -2.52
N LEU A 382 -16.50 -12.77 -1.44
CA LEU A 382 -17.05 -14.12 -1.38
C LEU A 382 -18.47 -14.26 -1.95
N VAL A 383 -19.30 -13.25 -1.73
CA VAL A 383 -20.74 -13.29 -2.09
C VAL A 383 -21.04 -12.34 -3.23
N GLY A 384 -20.35 -11.21 -3.29
CA GLY A 384 -20.65 -10.14 -4.23
C GLY A 384 -21.82 -9.27 -3.78
N PHE A 385 -21.98 -8.14 -4.47
CA PHE A 385 -23.01 -7.15 -4.25
C PHE A 385 -23.74 -6.83 -5.55
N PRO A 386 -25.03 -6.46 -5.48
CA PRO A 386 -25.77 -6.04 -6.65
C PRO A 386 -25.20 -4.76 -7.25
N ALA A 387 -25.37 -4.57 -8.57
CA ALA A 387 -24.80 -3.44 -9.32
C ALA A 387 -25.22 -2.07 -8.76
N TRP A 388 -26.44 -1.94 -8.24
CA TRP A 388 -26.92 -0.71 -7.61
C TRP A 388 -26.09 -0.30 -6.39
N LEU A 389 -25.38 -1.25 -5.76
CA LEU A 389 -24.45 -0.98 -4.66
C LEU A 389 -23.01 -0.83 -5.16
N THR A 390 -22.55 -1.67 -6.09
CA THR A 390 -21.14 -1.64 -6.53
C THR A 390 -20.79 -0.41 -7.36
N VAL A 391 -21.72 0.12 -8.14
CA VAL A 391 -21.50 1.33 -8.96
C VAL A 391 -21.29 2.59 -8.11
N PRO A 392 -22.22 2.99 -7.21
CA PRO A 392 -22.04 4.22 -6.41
C PRO A 392 -20.90 4.11 -5.39
N THR A 393 -20.56 2.91 -4.94
CA THR A 393 -19.40 2.68 -4.07
C THR A 393 -18.08 2.57 -4.83
N ALA A 394 -18.12 2.65 -6.17
CA ALA A 394 -17.01 2.39 -7.08
C ALA A 394 -16.40 0.97 -6.99
N LEU A 395 -16.90 0.09 -6.10
CA LEU A 395 -16.48 -1.32 -6.03
C LEU A 395 -16.65 -2.04 -7.36
N GLY A 396 -17.56 -1.55 -8.22
CA GLY A 396 -17.73 -2.01 -9.60
C GLY A 396 -16.45 -1.99 -10.43
N ALA A 397 -15.48 -1.14 -10.10
CA ALA A 397 -14.20 -1.06 -10.79
C ALA A 397 -13.17 -2.10 -10.32
N ALA A 398 -13.44 -2.82 -9.23
CA ALA A 398 -12.48 -3.70 -8.56
C ALA A 398 -12.99 -5.15 -8.48
N PRO A 399 -12.57 -6.05 -9.40
CA PRO A 399 -12.87 -7.47 -9.27
C PRO A 399 -12.44 -8.02 -7.90
N GLY A 400 -13.18 -8.98 -7.34
CA GLY A 400 -12.89 -9.54 -6.02
C GLY A 400 -11.48 -10.13 -5.95
N LYS A 401 -10.99 -10.75 -7.05
CA LYS A 401 -9.58 -11.20 -7.14
C LYS A 401 -8.53 -10.10 -6.96
N ARG A 402 -8.85 -8.84 -7.28
CA ARG A 402 -7.96 -7.68 -7.08
C ARG A 402 -8.25 -6.95 -5.77
N ALA A 403 -9.45 -7.13 -5.21
CA ALA A 403 -9.84 -6.57 -3.91
C ALA A 403 -9.07 -7.19 -2.73
N VAL A 404 -8.39 -8.33 -2.94
CA VAL A 404 -7.56 -9.03 -1.96
C VAL A 404 -6.48 -8.11 -1.34
N ILE A 405 -5.95 -7.12 -2.07
CA ILE A 405 -5.01 -6.15 -1.49
C ILE A 405 -5.62 -5.34 -0.34
N GLY A 406 -6.88 -4.93 -0.47
CA GLY A 406 -7.59 -4.21 0.57
C GLY A 406 -7.80 -5.08 1.81
N LEU A 407 -8.22 -6.34 1.61
CA LEU A 407 -8.37 -7.32 2.68
C LEU A 407 -7.05 -7.61 3.39
N GLY A 408 -5.98 -7.86 2.64
CA GLY A 408 -4.67 -8.20 3.16
C GLY A 408 -4.02 -7.10 3.97
N VAL A 409 -4.15 -5.85 3.51
CA VAL A 409 -3.65 -4.70 4.26
C VAL A 409 -4.49 -4.49 5.53
N ALA A 410 -5.83 -4.60 5.46
CA ALA A 410 -6.68 -4.54 6.65
C ALA A 410 -6.40 -5.67 7.65
N ASP A 411 -6.10 -6.87 7.16
CA ASP A 411 -5.69 -8.02 7.97
C ASP A 411 -4.44 -7.71 8.80
N ALA A 412 -3.38 -7.20 8.17
CA ALA A 412 -2.16 -6.81 8.86
C ALA A 412 -2.44 -5.73 9.94
N ILE A 413 -3.31 -4.77 9.65
CA ILE A 413 -3.70 -3.72 10.61
C ILE A 413 -4.45 -4.34 11.80
N LEU A 414 -5.42 -5.23 11.56
CA LEU A 414 -6.17 -5.91 12.61
C LEU A 414 -5.26 -6.80 13.46
N LEU A 415 -4.32 -7.52 12.85
CA LEU A 415 -3.34 -8.34 13.54
C LEU A 415 -2.45 -7.49 14.45
N VAL A 416 -1.95 -6.37 13.95
CA VAL A 416 -1.17 -5.41 14.73
C VAL A 416 -2.00 -4.83 15.88
N ARG A 417 -3.27 -4.49 15.66
CA ARG A 417 -4.19 -4.05 16.73
C ARG A 417 -4.36 -5.14 17.78
N PHE A 418 -4.59 -6.38 17.35
CA PHE A 418 -4.73 -7.53 18.24
C PHE A 418 -3.47 -7.74 19.08
N ALA A 419 -2.28 -7.74 18.47
CA ALA A 419 -1.02 -7.88 19.21
C ALA A 419 -0.78 -6.71 20.18
N ALA A 420 -1.05 -5.48 19.74
CA ALA A 420 -0.82 -4.28 20.54
C ALA A 420 -1.80 -4.12 21.73
N THR A 421 -3.02 -4.66 21.63
CA THR A 421 -4.08 -4.49 22.64
C THR A 421 -4.45 -5.77 23.39
N GLY A 422 -4.25 -6.94 22.78
CA GLY A 422 -4.69 -8.25 23.26
C GLY A 422 -3.61 -9.05 24.02
N ALA A 423 -2.33 -8.74 23.89
CA ALA A 423 -1.24 -9.48 24.55
C ALA A 423 -1.28 -9.45 26.10
N ARG A 424 -2.08 -8.56 26.72
CA ARG A 424 -2.27 -8.50 28.18
C ARG A 424 -3.50 -9.26 28.69
N ALA A 425 -4.39 -9.76 27.83
CA ALA A 425 -5.72 -10.24 28.23
C ALA A 425 -6.11 -11.64 27.70
N ALA A 426 -5.25 -12.34 26.94
CA ALA A 426 -5.70 -13.48 26.14
C ALA A 426 -4.70 -14.65 26.13
N ARG A 427 -4.86 -15.65 27.01
CA ARG A 427 -4.20 -16.97 26.88
C ARG A 427 -5.00 -17.97 26.02
N ALA A 428 -6.33 -17.92 26.05
CA ALA A 428 -7.19 -18.82 25.27
C ALA A 428 -7.42 -18.39 23.79
N PRO A 429 -7.53 -17.10 23.43
CA PRO A 429 -7.70 -16.66 22.04
C PRO A 429 -6.46 -16.83 21.15
N ALA A 430 -5.26 -16.78 21.74
CA ALA A 430 -4.02 -17.02 20.99
C ALA A 430 -3.94 -18.48 20.50
N ALA A 431 -4.43 -19.42 21.31
CA ALA A 431 -4.55 -20.82 20.92
C ALA A 431 -5.63 -21.04 19.86
N LEU A 432 -6.74 -20.28 19.87
CA LEU A 432 -7.77 -20.31 18.82
C LEU A 432 -7.31 -19.66 17.51
N VAL A 433 -6.59 -18.54 17.58
CA VAL A 433 -5.96 -17.93 16.39
C VAL A 433 -4.90 -18.86 15.84
N ALA A 434 -4.04 -19.46 16.68
CA ALA A 434 -3.05 -20.45 16.27
C ALA A 434 -3.68 -21.76 15.77
N ALA A 435 -4.78 -22.23 16.35
CA ALA A 435 -5.50 -23.42 15.89
C ALA A 435 -6.25 -23.15 14.58
N ALA A 436 -6.83 -21.97 14.40
CA ALA A 436 -7.38 -21.54 13.10
C ALA A 436 -6.26 -21.44 12.06
N TRP A 437 -5.08 -20.93 12.45
CA TRP A 437 -3.86 -20.91 11.63
C TRP A 437 -3.40 -22.31 11.19
N LEU A 438 -3.38 -23.27 12.12
CA LEU A 438 -3.01 -24.67 11.87
C LEU A 438 -4.07 -25.41 11.05
N ALA A 439 -5.36 -25.11 11.26
CA ALA A 439 -6.44 -25.71 10.49
C ALA A 439 -6.46 -25.19 9.03
N THR A 440 -6.15 -23.91 8.81
CA THR A 440 -6.04 -23.37 7.44
C THR A 440 -4.83 -23.87 6.66
N THR A 441 -3.77 -24.31 7.36
CA THR A 441 -2.56 -24.88 6.73
C THR A 441 -2.65 -26.39 6.50
N ALA A 442 -3.53 -27.10 7.21
CA ALA A 442 -3.75 -28.54 7.02
C ALA A 442 -4.80 -28.88 5.94
N ALA A 443 -5.52 -27.88 5.44
CA ALA A 443 -6.58 -28.03 4.43
C ALA A 443 -6.21 -27.51 3.03
N ALA A 444 -4.96 -27.06 2.85
CA ALA A 444 -4.32 -26.76 1.57
C ALA A 444 -3.24 -27.83 1.33
#